data_AF-A0A800JYU3-F1
#
_entry.id   AF-A0A800JYU3-F1
#
_cell.length_a   1.000
_cell.length_b   1.000
_cell.length_c   1.000
_cell.angle_alpha   90.00
_cell.angle_beta   90.00
_cell.angle_gamma   90.00
#
_symmetry.space_group_name_H-M   'P 1'
#
loop_
_entity.id
_entity.type
_entity.pdbx_description
1 polymer ?
#
loop_
_entity_poly.entity_id
_entity_poly.type
_entity_poly.pdbx_seq_one_letter_code
_entity_poly.pdbx_strand_id
1 'polypeptide(L)'
;MSWCGLDMVARANNHTGDYGVEGMRLTTRYVDEAGLVQAGVGESLAEAREAQFLETAKGRVALISLASTFPDHSRAGRTRGDMPPRPGLSPLRYSTTRVVTSGQWENLRRAFEDVEIRATITGNRMRALGNTFEVGSSPGIRTEPDPTDVAEIAAVVTSARRLADHVIVTIHAHESAGATSVPAEFLPTFARAMIDAGATIFVGHGPHVLRGIEIYEGKPIFYSLGDFIFQNETLDRLPAENYASYDLGPDSHVADFNDARYDMGRSGFPSRREIWESVIAMPRFRGGELVEVALHPITLGFGAPAWVRGRPRPASGELGAKILKDLIDRSEPFGTQIEVKDGVGIIRVP
;
A
#
# COMPACT_ATOMS: atom_id res chain seq x y z
N MET A 1 -9.51 -17.99 2.80
CA MET A 1 -9.87 -16.67 2.24
C MET A 1 -11.17 -16.74 1.44
N SER A 2 -11.35 -17.71 0.54
CA SER A 2 -12.65 -17.89 -0.15
C SER A 2 -13.82 -18.15 0.82
N TRP A 3 -13.63 -18.97 1.85
CA TRP A 3 -14.68 -19.23 2.86
C TRP A 3 -15.14 -17.99 3.65
N CYS A 4 -14.32 -16.93 3.72
CA CYS A 4 -14.68 -15.68 4.41
C CYS A 4 -15.27 -14.63 3.45
N GLY A 5 -15.65 -15.03 2.23
CA GLY A 5 -16.34 -14.17 1.25
C GLY A 5 -15.42 -13.20 0.52
N LEU A 6 -14.14 -13.53 0.38
CA LEU A 6 -13.22 -12.78 -0.50
C LEU A 6 -13.30 -13.36 -1.91
N ASP A 7 -13.44 -12.49 -2.91
CA ASP A 7 -13.53 -12.89 -4.33
C ASP A 7 -12.29 -12.48 -5.14
N MET A 8 -11.61 -11.39 -4.74
CA MET A 8 -10.44 -10.87 -5.44
C MET A 8 -9.29 -10.56 -4.47
N VAL A 9 -8.04 -10.70 -4.94
CA VAL A 9 -6.81 -10.48 -4.15
C VAL A 9 -5.81 -9.62 -4.92
N ALA A 10 -5.38 -8.52 -4.29
CA ALA A 10 -4.27 -7.69 -4.75
C ALA A 10 -2.93 -8.32 -4.36
N ARG A 11 -2.03 -8.58 -5.31
CA ARG A 11 -0.80 -9.35 -5.08
C ARG A 11 0.49 -8.54 -5.21
N ALA A 12 0.44 -7.33 -5.76
CA ALA A 12 1.59 -6.43 -5.75
C ALA A 12 1.78 -5.83 -4.36
N ASN A 13 2.87 -6.19 -3.68
CA ASN A 13 3.26 -5.61 -2.40
C ASN A 13 4.75 -5.83 -2.12
N ASN A 14 5.24 -5.30 -1.00
CA ASN A 14 6.64 -5.41 -0.61
C ASN A 14 7.10 -6.86 -0.31
N HIS A 15 6.17 -7.78 -0.07
CA HIS A 15 6.43 -9.19 0.25
C HIS A 15 6.25 -10.15 -0.94
N THR A 16 5.89 -9.65 -2.13
CA THR A 16 5.63 -10.49 -3.30
C THR A 16 6.79 -11.42 -3.65
N GLY A 17 8.04 -10.95 -3.49
CA GLY A 17 9.25 -11.70 -3.84
C GLY A 17 10.08 -12.18 -2.65
N ASP A 18 9.49 -12.32 -1.46
CA ASP A 18 10.18 -12.84 -0.26
C ASP A 18 10.82 -14.21 -0.51
N TYR A 19 10.14 -15.05 -1.29
CA TYR A 19 10.59 -16.40 -1.67
C TYR A 19 10.96 -16.49 -3.16
N GLY A 20 11.36 -15.35 -3.74
CA GLY A 20 11.72 -15.23 -5.15
C GLY A 20 10.56 -15.52 -6.12
N VAL A 21 10.90 -15.70 -7.39
CA VAL A 21 9.93 -15.94 -8.47
C VAL A 21 9.13 -17.23 -8.26
N GLU A 22 9.77 -18.29 -7.75
CA GLU A 22 9.07 -19.55 -7.48
C GLU A 22 8.04 -19.42 -6.36
N GLY A 23 8.37 -18.70 -5.28
CA GLY A 23 7.39 -18.39 -4.23
C GLY A 23 6.22 -17.57 -4.74
N MET A 24 6.49 -16.59 -5.60
CA MET A 24 5.45 -15.80 -6.27
C MET A 24 4.53 -16.70 -7.12
N ARG A 25 5.10 -17.57 -7.97
CA ARG A 25 4.37 -18.54 -8.83
C ARG A 25 3.55 -19.53 -8.02
N LEU A 26 4.11 -20.09 -6.95
CA LEU A 26 3.38 -21.00 -6.05
C LEU A 26 2.18 -20.29 -5.43
N THR A 27 2.37 -19.05 -5.00
CA THR A 27 1.27 -18.28 -4.41
C THR A 27 0.24 -17.92 -5.48
N THR A 28 0.64 -17.63 -6.73
CA THR A 28 -0.31 -17.49 -7.85
C THR A 28 -1.14 -18.75 -8.02
N ARG A 29 -0.49 -19.92 -8.13
CA ARG A 29 -1.18 -21.21 -8.25
C ARG A 29 -2.19 -21.45 -7.12
N TYR A 30 -1.82 -21.25 -5.86
CA TYR A 30 -2.72 -21.51 -4.73
C TYR A 30 -3.89 -20.51 -4.64
N VAL A 31 -3.70 -19.27 -5.08
CA VAL A 31 -4.79 -18.29 -5.14
C VAL A 31 -5.77 -18.64 -6.27
N ASP A 32 -5.27 -19.10 -7.42
CA ASP A 32 -6.11 -19.61 -8.51
C ASP A 32 -6.87 -20.88 -8.12
N GLU A 33 -6.20 -21.85 -7.50
CA GLU A 33 -6.81 -23.09 -6.97
C GLU A 33 -7.88 -22.80 -5.92
N ALA A 34 -7.75 -21.70 -5.16
CA ALA A 34 -8.75 -21.24 -4.22
C ALA A 34 -9.95 -20.54 -4.87
N GLY A 35 -9.93 -20.33 -6.19
CA GLY A 35 -11.00 -19.70 -6.97
C GLY A 35 -11.05 -18.17 -6.83
N LEU A 36 -9.94 -17.53 -6.45
CA LEU A 36 -9.87 -16.08 -6.24
C LEU A 36 -9.28 -15.40 -7.47
N VAL A 37 -9.91 -14.32 -7.94
CA VAL A 37 -9.32 -13.47 -8.98
C VAL A 37 -8.14 -12.71 -8.40
N GLN A 38 -7.00 -12.64 -9.08
CA GLN A 38 -5.81 -11.99 -8.54
C GLN A 38 -5.13 -11.09 -9.56
N ALA A 39 -4.57 -9.97 -9.11
CA ALA A 39 -3.90 -8.99 -9.97
C ALA A 39 -2.57 -8.51 -9.37
N GLY A 40 -1.70 -7.96 -10.21
CA GLY A 40 -0.50 -7.22 -9.79
C GLY A 40 0.81 -8.00 -9.85
N VAL A 41 0.81 -9.24 -10.36
CA VAL A 41 2.00 -10.07 -10.58
C VAL A 41 1.91 -10.79 -11.91
N GLY A 42 3.04 -11.10 -12.54
CA GLY A 42 3.06 -11.82 -13.82
C GLY A 42 4.46 -12.25 -14.26
N GLU A 43 4.56 -12.94 -15.38
CA GLU A 43 5.82 -13.37 -15.99
C GLU A 43 6.53 -12.23 -16.73
N SER A 44 5.83 -11.11 -16.93
CA SER A 44 6.34 -9.89 -17.54
C SER A 44 5.71 -8.63 -16.92
N LEU A 45 6.31 -7.46 -17.17
CA LEU A 45 5.72 -6.19 -16.76
C LEU A 45 4.33 -5.94 -17.38
N ALA A 46 4.10 -6.45 -18.59
CA ALA A 46 2.80 -6.33 -19.25
C ALA A 46 1.74 -7.11 -18.46
N GLU A 47 1.97 -8.41 -18.24
CA GLU A 47 1.08 -9.28 -17.46
C GLU A 47 0.86 -8.77 -16.04
N ALA A 48 1.93 -8.36 -15.35
CA ALA A 48 1.81 -7.87 -13.98
C ALA A 48 0.87 -6.65 -13.88
N ARG A 49 0.83 -5.81 -14.93
CA ARG A 49 -0.02 -4.61 -14.98
C ARG A 49 -1.45 -4.88 -15.43
N GLU A 50 -1.78 -6.07 -15.91
CA GLU A 50 -3.09 -6.35 -16.47
C GLU A 50 -4.22 -6.17 -15.44
N ALA A 51 -5.36 -5.69 -15.96
CA ALA A 51 -6.61 -5.72 -15.21
C ALA A 51 -7.16 -7.14 -15.20
N GLN A 52 -7.63 -7.57 -14.03
CA GLN A 52 -8.18 -8.90 -13.82
C GLN A 52 -9.66 -8.77 -13.45
N PHE A 53 -10.51 -9.63 -14.01
CA PHE A 53 -11.95 -9.41 -14.04
C PHE A 53 -12.68 -10.46 -13.22
N LEU A 54 -13.64 -10.01 -12.42
CA LEU A 54 -14.60 -10.84 -11.70
C LEU A 54 -16.00 -10.60 -12.28
N GLU A 55 -16.66 -11.68 -12.68
CA GLU A 55 -18.08 -11.65 -13.02
C GLU A 55 -18.93 -11.76 -11.77
N THR A 56 -19.95 -10.91 -11.66
CA THR A 56 -20.96 -11.01 -10.60
C THR A 56 -22.35 -11.00 -11.22
N ALA A 57 -23.36 -11.39 -10.44
CA ALA A 57 -24.75 -11.28 -10.87
C ALA A 57 -25.21 -9.83 -11.13
N LYS A 58 -24.43 -8.82 -10.73
CA LYS A 58 -24.77 -7.39 -10.83
C LYS A 58 -23.87 -6.60 -11.78
N GLY A 59 -22.93 -7.26 -12.45
CA GLY A 59 -21.96 -6.62 -13.32
C GLY A 59 -20.55 -7.16 -13.13
N ARG A 60 -19.62 -6.61 -13.90
CA ARG A 60 -18.22 -7.02 -13.93
C ARG A 60 -17.35 -6.02 -13.18
N VAL A 61 -16.44 -6.54 -12.36
CA VAL A 61 -15.47 -5.74 -11.59
C VAL A 61 -14.07 -6.03 -12.11
N ALA A 62 -13.31 -4.99 -12.41
CA ALA A 62 -11.88 -5.08 -12.73
C ALA A 62 -11.02 -4.72 -11.52
N LEU A 63 -9.92 -5.44 -11.33
CA LEU A 63 -8.90 -5.17 -10.32
C LEU A 63 -7.54 -4.95 -11.00
N ILE A 64 -6.89 -3.84 -10.66
CA ILE A 64 -5.50 -3.53 -11.04
C ILE A 64 -4.71 -3.29 -9.76
N SER A 65 -3.64 -4.05 -9.54
CA SER A 65 -2.83 -4.00 -8.32
C SER A 65 -1.40 -3.59 -8.63
N LEU A 66 -0.84 -2.71 -7.81
CA LEU A 66 0.53 -2.19 -7.94
C LEU A 66 1.18 -1.97 -6.56
N ALA A 67 2.48 -1.70 -6.55
CA ALA A 67 3.21 -1.32 -5.34
C ALA A 67 4.22 -0.19 -5.65
N SER A 68 4.47 0.69 -4.69
CA SER A 68 5.59 1.66 -4.71
C SER A 68 6.72 1.26 -3.76
N THR A 69 6.39 0.52 -2.69
CA THR A 69 7.36 -0.03 -1.75
C THR A 69 7.56 -1.52 -2.04
N PHE A 70 8.76 -1.89 -2.47
CA PHE A 70 9.14 -3.27 -2.74
C PHE A 70 10.66 -3.39 -2.91
N PRO A 71 11.24 -4.59 -2.71
CA PRO A 71 12.64 -4.80 -3.02
C PRO A 71 12.85 -4.93 -4.54
N ASP A 72 13.96 -4.40 -5.05
CA ASP A 72 14.21 -4.25 -6.48
C ASP A 72 14.10 -5.54 -7.29
N HIS A 73 14.45 -6.68 -6.69
CA HIS A 73 14.38 -8.00 -7.34
C HIS A 73 12.95 -8.49 -7.57
N SER A 74 11.96 -7.95 -6.84
CA SER A 74 10.55 -8.32 -6.99
C SER A 74 9.85 -7.64 -8.16
N ARG A 75 10.47 -6.60 -8.74
CA ARG A 75 9.86 -5.78 -9.80
C ARG A 75 9.76 -6.55 -11.12
N ALA A 76 8.59 -6.58 -11.74
CA ALA A 76 8.44 -7.11 -13.10
C ALA A 76 9.22 -6.28 -14.13
N GLY A 77 9.77 -6.94 -15.15
CA GLY A 77 10.62 -6.33 -16.17
C GLY A 77 10.05 -6.48 -17.57
N ARG A 78 10.48 -5.60 -18.47
CA ARG A 78 10.23 -5.73 -19.91
C ARG A 78 11.22 -6.72 -20.52
N THR A 79 10.83 -7.32 -21.64
CA THR A 79 11.80 -7.88 -22.57
C THR A 79 12.65 -6.77 -23.18
N ARG A 80 13.89 -7.09 -23.52
CA ARG A 80 14.75 -6.27 -24.37
C ARG A 80 15.32 -7.18 -25.44
N GLY A 81 14.64 -7.27 -26.58
CA GLY A 81 15.13 -7.99 -27.77
C GLY A 81 15.50 -9.45 -27.49
N ASP A 82 16.78 -9.68 -27.18
CA ASP A 82 17.40 -10.96 -26.87
C ASP A 82 17.17 -11.46 -25.43
N MET A 83 16.71 -10.59 -24.52
CA MET A 83 16.46 -10.95 -23.12
C MET A 83 14.98 -11.12 -22.80
N PRO A 84 14.58 -12.26 -22.19
CA PRO A 84 13.21 -12.46 -21.74
C PRO A 84 12.82 -11.43 -20.67
N PRO A 85 11.51 -11.17 -20.49
CA PRO A 85 11.05 -10.32 -19.40
C PRO A 85 11.39 -10.94 -18.04
N ARG A 86 11.43 -10.10 -17.01
CA ARG A 86 11.60 -10.55 -15.63
C ARG A 86 10.22 -10.73 -14.99
N PRO A 87 9.89 -11.92 -14.46
CA PRO A 87 8.69 -12.09 -13.65
C PRO A 87 8.74 -11.21 -12.39
N GLY A 88 7.59 -10.77 -11.92
CA GLY A 88 7.51 -9.96 -10.70
C GLY A 88 6.18 -9.22 -10.54
N LEU A 89 6.17 -8.25 -9.62
CA LEU A 89 5.04 -7.37 -9.36
C LEU A 89 4.97 -6.15 -10.29
N SER A 90 3.78 -5.56 -10.38
CA SER A 90 3.51 -4.29 -11.05
C SER A 90 4.00 -3.09 -10.22
N PRO A 91 5.04 -2.37 -10.67
CA PRO A 91 5.60 -1.26 -9.92
C PRO A 91 4.93 0.08 -10.30
N LEU A 92 4.81 0.96 -9.31
CA LEU A 92 4.78 2.41 -9.49
C LEU A 92 6.07 2.99 -8.94
N ARG A 93 6.95 3.45 -9.83
CA ARG A 93 8.14 4.20 -9.42
C ARG A 93 7.76 5.63 -9.08
N TYR A 94 8.56 6.26 -8.23
CA TYR A 94 8.44 7.67 -7.89
C TYR A 94 9.84 8.24 -7.66
N SER A 95 9.95 9.57 -7.71
CA SER A 95 11.18 10.28 -7.37
C SER A 95 11.03 10.96 -6.01
N THR A 96 12.15 11.12 -5.30
CA THR A 96 12.22 11.88 -4.04
C THR A 96 13.19 13.04 -4.22
N THR A 97 12.70 14.26 -4.02
CA THR A 97 13.50 15.47 -3.97
C THR A 97 13.56 15.98 -2.53
N ARG A 98 14.76 16.05 -1.98
CA ARG A 98 15.05 16.62 -0.66
C ARG A 98 15.42 18.09 -0.84
N VAL A 99 14.51 18.97 -0.45
CA VAL A 99 14.77 20.41 -0.47
C VAL A 99 15.67 20.74 0.71
N VAL A 100 16.79 21.42 0.45
CA VAL A 100 17.79 21.81 1.45
C VAL A 100 18.08 23.30 1.34
N THR A 101 18.44 23.95 2.44
CA THR A 101 18.92 25.34 2.39
C THR A 101 20.32 25.42 1.77
N SER A 102 20.75 26.60 1.34
CA SER A 102 22.11 26.81 0.81
C SER A 102 23.20 26.39 1.79
N GLY A 103 23.02 26.65 3.09
CA GLY A 103 23.96 26.20 4.12
C GLY A 103 24.00 24.68 4.28
N GLN A 104 22.84 24.02 4.29
CA GLN A 104 22.77 22.55 4.33
C GLN A 104 23.38 21.90 3.09
N TRP A 105 23.16 22.51 1.93
CA TRP A 105 23.75 22.09 0.68
C TRP A 105 25.28 22.09 0.72
N GLU A 106 25.88 23.18 1.18
CA GLU A 106 27.35 23.28 1.32
C GLU A 106 27.90 22.25 2.30
N ASN A 107 27.19 21.99 3.40
CA ASN A 107 27.57 20.97 4.38
C ASN A 107 27.50 19.57 3.77
N LEU A 108 26.44 19.25 3.03
CA LEU A 108 26.31 17.97 2.33
C LEU A 108 27.42 17.79 1.28
N ARG A 109 27.71 18.83 0.50
CA ARG A 109 28.78 18.78 -0.50
C ARG A 109 30.13 18.49 0.15
N ARG A 110 30.45 19.18 1.24
CA ARG A 110 31.68 18.95 2.02
C ARG A 110 31.73 17.53 2.58
N ALA A 111 30.67 17.08 3.24
CA ALA A 111 30.61 15.73 3.79
C ALA A 111 30.79 14.65 2.71
N PHE A 112 30.16 14.81 1.54
CA PHE A 112 30.33 13.88 0.43
C PHE A 112 31.74 13.91 -0.15
N GLU A 113 32.38 15.08 -0.21
CA GLU A 113 33.78 15.21 -0.62
C GLU A 113 34.73 14.53 0.38
N ASP A 114 34.54 14.75 1.68
CA ASP A 114 35.38 14.21 2.77
C ASP A 114 35.36 12.68 2.84
N VAL A 115 34.25 12.04 2.43
CA VAL A 115 34.11 10.58 2.40
C VAL A 115 34.04 10.00 0.97
N GLU A 116 34.48 10.78 -0.01
CA GLU A 116 34.59 10.37 -1.43
C GLU A 116 33.29 9.83 -2.05
N ILE A 117 32.14 10.31 -1.59
CA ILE A 117 30.83 10.02 -2.19
C ILE A 117 30.70 10.83 -3.48
N ARG A 118 30.63 10.12 -4.61
CA ARG A 118 30.39 10.75 -5.90
C ARG A 118 28.98 11.34 -5.97
N ALA A 119 28.92 12.66 -6.17
CA ALA A 119 27.70 13.39 -6.44
C ALA A 119 27.70 13.95 -7.87
N THR A 120 26.57 13.87 -8.56
CA THR A 120 26.36 14.60 -9.83
C THR A 120 25.64 15.90 -9.55
N ILE A 121 26.28 17.03 -9.86
CA ILE A 121 25.73 18.37 -9.62
C ILE A 121 25.31 18.99 -10.96
N THR A 122 24.12 19.58 -11.00
CA THR A 122 23.61 20.30 -12.17
C THR A 122 22.78 21.49 -11.69
N GLY A 123 23.32 22.71 -11.84
CA GLY A 123 22.70 23.92 -11.30
C GLY A 123 22.51 23.85 -9.79
N ASN A 124 21.28 24.02 -9.32
CA ASN A 124 20.90 23.93 -7.90
C ASN A 124 20.52 22.51 -7.44
N ARG A 125 20.80 21.48 -8.26
CA ARG A 125 20.43 20.08 -7.99
C ARG A 125 21.64 19.16 -7.87
N MET A 126 21.60 18.26 -6.90
CA MET A 126 22.66 17.28 -6.62
C MET A 126 22.05 15.90 -6.49
N ARG A 127 22.63 14.91 -7.18
CA ARG A 127 22.23 13.50 -7.07
C ARG A 127 23.34 12.68 -6.45
N ALA A 128 23.03 12.01 -5.33
CA ALA A 128 23.95 11.14 -4.61
C ALA A 128 23.16 10.09 -3.81
N LEU A 129 23.71 8.88 -3.64
CA LEU A 129 23.10 7.81 -2.83
C LEU A 129 21.62 7.53 -3.18
N GLY A 130 21.27 7.59 -4.47
CA GLY A 130 19.87 7.39 -4.93
C GLY A 130 18.91 8.55 -4.61
N ASN A 131 19.36 9.63 -3.98
CA ASN A 131 18.56 10.79 -3.61
C ASN A 131 18.86 11.98 -4.54
N THR A 132 17.84 12.80 -4.78
CA THR A 132 17.98 14.12 -5.38
C THR A 132 17.86 15.17 -4.28
N PHE A 133 18.82 16.09 -4.21
CA PHE A 133 18.82 17.26 -3.34
C PHE A 133 18.65 18.51 -4.20
N GLU A 134 17.85 19.46 -3.74
CA GLU A 134 17.62 20.73 -4.45
C GLU A 134 17.67 21.90 -3.47
N VAL A 135 18.36 22.97 -3.84
CA VAL A 135 18.43 24.18 -3.01
C VAL A 135 17.08 24.91 -3.03
N GLY A 136 16.51 25.17 -1.85
CA GLY A 136 15.27 25.93 -1.67
C GLY A 136 15.25 26.74 -0.38
N SER A 137 14.21 27.56 -0.21
CA SER A 137 14.07 28.47 0.94
C SER A 137 13.66 27.76 2.24
N SER A 138 13.11 26.54 2.17
CA SER A 138 12.67 25.78 3.34
C SER A 138 12.97 24.29 3.15
N PRO A 139 13.57 23.62 4.15
CA PRO A 139 13.81 22.19 4.08
C PRO A 139 12.51 21.40 3.92
N GLY A 140 12.56 20.32 3.15
CA GLY A 140 11.38 19.49 2.93
C GLY A 140 11.65 18.27 2.05
N ILE A 141 10.62 17.45 1.88
CA ILE A 141 10.63 16.29 1.00
C ILE A 141 9.48 16.45 0.03
N ARG A 142 9.77 16.37 -1.26
CA ARG A 142 8.76 16.28 -2.33
C ARG A 142 8.87 14.95 -3.03
N THR A 143 7.74 14.40 -3.42
CA THR A 143 7.69 13.14 -4.16
C THR A 143 6.76 13.24 -5.34
N GLU A 144 7.19 12.71 -6.49
CA GLU A 144 6.42 12.75 -7.74
C GLU A 144 6.38 11.35 -8.35
N PRO A 145 5.22 10.87 -8.83
CA PRO A 145 5.15 9.56 -9.46
C PRO A 145 5.88 9.58 -10.81
N ASP A 146 6.50 8.47 -11.20
CA ASP A 146 7.18 8.35 -12.49
C ASP A 146 6.16 8.52 -13.63
N PRO A 147 6.29 9.55 -14.49
CA PRO A 147 5.26 9.88 -15.46
C PRO A 147 5.06 8.79 -16.52
N THR A 148 6.08 7.96 -16.78
CA THR A 148 5.95 6.83 -17.70
C THR A 148 5.09 5.75 -17.07
N ASP A 149 5.31 5.43 -15.79
CA ASP A 149 4.48 4.47 -15.07
C ASP A 149 3.04 4.96 -14.94
N VAL A 150 2.81 6.26 -14.64
CA VAL A 150 1.46 6.84 -14.60
C VAL A 150 0.74 6.66 -15.93
N ALA A 151 1.37 7.04 -17.05
CA ALA A 151 0.75 6.95 -18.36
C ALA A 151 0.39 5.51 -18.76
N GLU A 152 1.28 4.55 -18.46
CA GLU A 152 1.07 3.16 -18.81
C GLU A 152 0.01 2.49 -17.96
N ILE A 153 -0.03 2.76 -16.66
CA ILE A 153 -1.07 2.23 -15.77
C ILE A 153 -2.41 2.89 -16.12
N ALA A 154 -2.44 4.20 -16.39
CA ALA A 154 -3.65 4.89 -16.84
C ALA A 154 -4.22 4.27 -18.13
N ALA A 155 -3.37 3.86 -19.08
CA ALA A 155 -3.82 3.17 -20.29
C ALA A 155 -4.52 1.83 -19.98
N VAL A 156 -4.02 1.08 -19.00
CA VAL A 156 -4.69 -0.15 -18.51
C VAL A 156 -6.04 0.19 -17.89
N VAL A 157 -6.11 1.22 -17.03
CA VAL A 157 -7.36 1.67 -16.40
C VAL A 157 -8.39 2.07 -17.45
N THR A 158 -8.00 2.86 -18.45
CA THR A 158 -8.87 3.27 -19.56
C THR A 158 -9.38 2.09 -20.36
N SER A 159 -8.54 1.06 -20.59
CA SER A 159 -8.95 -0.18 -21.23
C SER A 159 -9.97 -0.94 -20.38
N ALA A 160 -9.66 -1.15 -19.10
CA ALA A 160 -10.53 -1.85 -18.15
C ALA A 160 -11.90 -1.19 -18.00
N ARG A 161 -11.96 0.14 -18.00
CA ARG A 161 -13.21 0.91 -17.91
C ARG A 161 -14.17 0.65 -19.08
N ARG A 162 -13.67 0.23 -20.24
CA ARG A 162 -14.50 -0.16 -21.40
C ARG A 162 -15.04 -1.59 -21.29
N LEU A 163 -14.50 -2.38 -20.37
CA LEU A 163 -14.75 -3.81 -20.26
C LEU A 163 -15.41 -4.20 -18.94
N ALA A 164 -15.54 -3.30 -17.97
CA ALA A 164 -16.11 -3.54 -16.64
C ALA A 164 -16.97 -2.35 -16.17
N ASP A 165 -17.94 -2.65 -15.31
CA ASP A 165 -18.82 -1.66 -14.67
C ASP A 165 -18.09 -0.89 -13.57
N HIS A 166 -17.21 -1.59 -12.84
CA HIS A 166 -16.38 -1.01 -11.79
C HIS A 166 -14.91 -1.36 -12.02
N VAL A 167 -14.02 -0.39 -11.82
CA VAL A 167 -12.57 -0.55 -11.92
C VAL A 167 -11.93 -0.13 -10.61
N ILE A 168 -11.36 -1.10 -9.92
CA ILE A 168 -10.64 -0.90 -8.66
C ILE A 168 -9.15 -0.85 -8.98
N VAL A 169 -8.52 0.28 -8.66
CA VAL A 169 -7.06 0.40 -8.65
C VAL A 169 -6.58 0.35 -7.22
N THR A 170 -5.60 -0.50 -6.93
CA THR A 170 -5.05 -0.65 -5.59
C THR A 170 -3.53 -0.58 -5.58
N ILE A 171 -2.98 0.03 -4.54
CA ILE A 171 -1.53 0.20 -4.37
C ILE A 171 -1.06 -0.16 -2.96
N HIS A 172 0.03 -0.91 -2.91
CA HIS A 172 0.85 -1.05 -1.70
C HIS A 172 1.89 0.07 -1.59
N ALA A 173 1.76 0.97 -0.61
CA ALA A 173 2.62 2.16 -0.47
C ALA A 173 2.89 2.52 1.01
N HIS A 174 4.14 2.39 1.45
CA HIS A 174 4.56 2.78 2.81
C HIS A 174 4.93 4.25 2.92
N GLU A 175 5.18 4.92 1.81
CA GLU A 175 5.73 6.26 1.79
C GLU A 175 4.80 7.27 2.48
N SER A 176 5.38 8.15 3.29
CA SER A 176 4.67 9.08 4.15
C SER A 176 5.29 10.47 4.18
N ALA A 177 4.46 11.48 4.46
CA ALA A 177 4.88 12.85 4.70
C ALA A 177 4.78 13.20 6.19
N GLY A 178 5.92 13.18 6.90
CA GLY A 178 5.98 13.46 8.34
C GLY A 178 5.49 12.30 9.20
N ALA A 179 4.17 12.06 9.24
CA ALA A 179 3.56 10.96 10.00
C ALA A 179 3.13 9.80 9.10
N THR A 180 3.18 8.56 9.59
CA THR A 180 2.80 7.34 8.85
C THR A 180 1.38 7.40 8.27
N SER A 181 0.49 8.13 8.94
CA SER A 181 -0.90 8.31 8.54
C SER A 181 -1.13 9.37 7.46
N VAL A 182 -0.09 10.10 7.09
CA VAL A 182 -0.14 11.09 6.00
C VAL A 182 0.60 10.49 4.82
N PRO A 183 -0.06 10.30 3.66
CA PRO A 183 0.59 9.73 2.48
C PRO A 183 1.66 10.69 1.93
N ALA A 184 2.70 10.15 1.29
CA ALA A 184 3.63 10.97 0.50
C ALA A 184 2.92 11.64 -0.69
N GLU A 185 3.41 12.79 -1.13
CA GLU A 185 2.76 13.66 -2.12
C GLU A 185 2.46 12.96 -3.45
N PHE A 186 3.27 11.98 -3.87
CA PHE A 186 3.05 11.28 -5.14
C PHE A 186 1.77 10.46 -5.14
N LEU A 187 1.33 9.99 -3.97
CA LEU A 187 0.24 9.03 -3.85
C LEU A 187 -1.12 9.69 -4.13
N PRO A 188 -1.49 10.85 -3.55
CA PRO A 188 -2.65 11.62 -4.00
C PRO A 188 -2.61 12.00 -5.48
N THR A 189 -1.45 12.45 -5.98
CA THR A 189 -1.29 12.78 -7.42
C THR A 189 -1.58 11.58 -8.31
N PHE A 190 -1.02 10.41 -7.98
CA PHE A 190 -1.24 9.18 -8.72
C PHE A 190 -2.69 8.70 -8.61
N ALA A 191 -3.27 8.71 -7.40
CA ALA A 191 -4.64 8.24 -7.17
C ALA A 191 -5.67 9.03 -7.98
N ARG A 192 -5.55 10.37 -8.00
CA ARG A 192 -6.39 11.25 -8.82
C ARG A 192 -6.23 10.96 -10.31
N ALA A 193 -5.00 10.79 -10.80
CA ALA A 193 -4.75 10.41 -12.20
C ALA A 193 -5.39 9.07 -12.59
N MET A 194 -5.48 8.10 -11.67
CA MET A 194 -6.17 6.82 -11.92
C MET A 194 -7.69 7.00 -11.96
N ILE A 195 -8.26 7.84 -11.09
CA ILE A 195 -9.67 8.21 -11.12
C ILE A 195 -10.03 8.91 -12.45
N ASP A 196 -9.17 9.84 -12.90
CA ASP A 196 -9.31 10.54 -14.18
C ASP A 196 -9.25 9.58 -15.37
N ALA A 197 -8.37 8.57 -15.31
CA ALA A 197 -8.23 7.54 -16.35
C ALA A 197 -9.42 6.57 -16.44
N GLY A 198 -10.31 6.56 -15.43
CA GLY A 198 -11.54 5.76 -15.42
C GLY A 198 -11.70 4.81 -14.24
N ALA A 199 -10.82 4.83 -13.23
CA ALA A 199 -11.04 4.05 -12.01
C ALA A 199 -12.30 4.53 -11.29
N THR A 200 -13.09 3.58 -10.77
CA THR A 200 -14.29 3.90 -9.97
C THR A 200 -13.99 3.91 -8.48
N ILE A 201 -12.91 3.25 -8.05
CA ILE A 201 -12.42 3.19 -6.67
C ILE A 201 -10.90 3.14 -6.69
N PHE A 202 -10.26 3.87 -5.79
CA PHE A 202 -8.83 3.73 -5.48
C PHE A 202 -8.60 3.26 -4.05
N VAL A 203 -7.75 2.24 -3.84
CA VAL A 203 -7.47 1.67 -2.51
C VAL A 203 -5.97 1.54 -2.26
N GLY A 204 -5.44 2.38 -1.39
CA GLY A 204 -4.11 2.25 -0.80
C GLY A 204 -4.08 1.26 0.36
N HIS A 205 -2.95 0.59 0.54
CA HIS A 205 -2.65 -0.26 1.69
C HIS A 205 -1.12 -0.32 1.93
N GLY A 206 -0.69 -1.02 2.97
CA GLY A 206 0.73 -1.15 3.35
C GLY A 206 1.17 -0.41 4.63
N PRO A 207 0.77 0.84 4.93
CA PRO A 207 1.30 1.55 6.10
C PRO A 207 0.80 0.98 7.44
N HIS A 208 -0.03 -0.07 7.42
CA HIS A 208 -0.67 -0.75 8.55
C HIS A 208 -1.56 0.13 9.44
N VAL A 209 -1.75 1.40 9.08
CA VAL A 209 -2.55 2.35 9.84
C VAL A 209 -3.60 2.99 8.93
N LEU A 210 -4.67 3.51 9.53
CA LEU A 210 -5.64 4.31 8.80
C LEU A 210 -4.98 5.58 8.23
N ARG A 211 -5.32 5.87 6.97
CA ARG A 211 -5.06 7.17 6.31
C ARG A 211 -6.41 7.77 5.90
N GLY A 212 -6.40 9.05 5.52
CA GLY A 212 -7.61 9.77 5.13
C GLY A 212 -8.35 9.16 3.94
N ILE A 213 -9.59 9.59 3.77
CA ILE A 213 -10.43 9.29 2.62
C ILE A 213 -10.68 10.58 1.86
N GLU A 214 -10.60 10.52 0.53
CA GLU A 214 -10.94 11.61 -0.37
C GLU A 214 -12.10 11.17 -1.29
N ILE A 215 -13.09 12.04 -1.48
CA ILE A 215 -14.05 11.90 -2.57
C ILE A 215 -13.63 12.85 -3.69
N TYR A 216 -13.06 12.29 -4.75
CA TYR A 216 -12.53 13.01 -5.90
C TYR A 216 -13.36 12.69 -7.14
N GLU A 217 -13.93 13.72 -7.78
CA GLU A 217 -14.83 13.56 -8.95
C GLU A 217 -15.93 12.51 -8.72
N GLY A 218 -16.57 12.56 -7.55
CA GLY A 218 -17.63 11.65 -7.13
C GLY A 218 -17.19 10.23 -6.78
N LYS A 219 -15.88 9.92 -6.81
CA LYS A 219 -15.34 8.57 -6.57
C LYS A 219 -14.47 8.52 -5.31
N PRO A 220 -14.44 7.39 -4.59
CA PRO A 220 -13.70 7.29 -3.35
C PRO A 220 -12.24 6.90 -3.60
N ILE A 221 -11.35 7.61 -2.91
CA ILE A 221 -9.93 7.29 -2.76
C ILE A 221 -9.69 6.98 -1.27
N PHE A 222 -9.40 5.73 -0.98
CA PHE A 222 -9.02 5.29 0.36
C PHE A 222 -7.50 5.24 0.44
N TYR A 223 -6.83 6.14 1.15
CA TYR A 223 -5.36 6.14 1.19
C TYR A 223 -4.76 5.00 2.04
N SER A 224 -5.53 4.46 2.98
CA SER A 224 -5.28 3.21 3.71
C SER A 224 -6.48 2.89 4.62
N LEU A 225 -7.00 1.67 4.54
CA LEU A 225 -8.07 1.18 5.40
C LEU A 225 -7.55 0.47 6.67
N GLY A 226 -6.24 0.39 6.86
CA GLY A 226 -5.61 -0.42 7.92
C GLY A 226 -5.63 -1.91 7.59
N ASP A 227 -5.32 -2.74 8.59
CA ASP A 227 -5.24 -4.19 8.40
C ASP A 227 -6.59 -4.88 8.60
N PHE A 228 -6.99 -5.73 7.65
CA PHE A 228 -8.18 -6.57 7.79
C PHE A 228 -7.89 -7.91 8.51
N ILE A 229 -6.74 -8.52 8.20
CA ILE A 229 -6.20 -9.70 8.89
C ILE A 229 -4.71 -9.45 9.08
N PHE A 230 -4.21 -9.68 10.30
CA PHE A 230 -2.80 -9.44 10.61
C PHE A 230 -2.22 -10.53 11.52
N GLN A 231 -1.61 -11.55 10.91
CA GLN A 231 -1.08 -12.74 11.60
C GLN A 231 0.41 -12.94 11.30
N ASN A 232 1.24 -12.00 11.73
CA ASN A 232 2.70 -12.08 11.55
C ASN A 232 3.43 -12.78 12.71
N GLU A 233 2.80 -12.93 13.88
CA GLU A 233 3.41 -13.50 15.09
C GLU A 233 3.17 -15.02 15.25
N THR A 234 2.36 -15.62 14.39
CA THR A 234 1.92 -17.03 14.51
C THR A 234 2.24 -17.84 13.26
N LEU A 235 3.28 -17.43 12.53
CA LEU A 235 3.80 -18.21 11.41
C LEU A 235 4.41 -19.51 11.93
N ASP A 236 4.21 -20.61 11.22
CA ASP A 236 4.79 -21.90 11.62
C ASP A 236 6.31 -21.96 11.39
N ARG A 237 6.80 -21.22 10.39
CA ARG A 237 8.19 -21.28 9.91
C ARG A 237 8.65 -19.93 9.38
N LEU A 238 9.93 -19.66 9.54
CA LEU A 238 10.64 -18.50 8.98
C LEU A 238 11.99 -18.93 8.39
N PRO A 239 12.55 -18.18 7.43
CA PRO A 239 13.89 -18.42 6.90
C PRO A 239 14.98 -18.29 7.98
N ALA A 240 16.09 -19.02 7.84
CA ALA A 240 17.20 -18.99 8.81
C ALA A 240 17.82 -17.58 8.96
N GLU A 241 17.79 -16.80 7.89
CA GLU A 241 18.31 -15.43 7.81
C GLU A 241 17.54 -14.48 8.75
N ASN A 242 16.26 -14.75 9.00
CA ASN A 242 15.47 -14.02 9.99
C ASN A 242 16.04 -14.20 11.40
N TYR A 243 16.40 -15.43 11.77
CA TYR A 243 16.96 -15.76 13.08
C TYR A 243 18.37 -15.18 13.25
N ALA A 244 19.20 -15.31 12.20
CA ALA A 244 20.58 -14.81 12.20
C ALA A 244 20.67 -13.29 12.47
N SER A 245 19.66 -12.52 12.05
CA SER A 245 19.59 -11.07 12.29
C SER A 245 19.42 -10.69 13.77
N TYR A 246 19.09 -11.66 14.63
CA TYR A 246 18.90 -11.49 16.07
C TYR A 246 19.84 -12.39 16.90
N ASP A 247 20.94 -12.86 16.30
CA ASP A 247 21.90 -13.78 16.93
C ASP A 247 21.25 -15.07 17.48
N LEU A 248 20.14 -15.51 16.86
CA LEU A 248 19.42 -16.72 17.23
C LEU A 248 19.97 -17.94 16.48
N GLY A 249 20.16 -19.03 17.22
CA GLY A 249 20.77 -20.28 16.75
C GLY A 249 19.78 -21.29 16.17
N PRO A 250 20.26 -22.48 15.74
CA PRO A 250 19.42 -23.51 15.13
C PRO A 250 18.36 -24.11 16.07
N ASP A 251 18.55 -23.98 17.37
CA ASP A 251 17.60 -24.45 18.39
C ASP A 251 16.54 -23.39 18.75
N SER A 252 16.61 -22.20 18.13
CA SER A 252 15.61 -21.14 18.29
C SER A 252 14.42 -21.37 17.36
N HIS A 253 13.24 -21.02 17.84
CA HIS A 253 11.98 -21.20 17.14
C HIS A 253 11.25 -19.87 16.96
N VAL A 254 10.10 -19.90 16.28
CA VAL A 254 9.37 -18.67 15.91
C VAL A 254 9.00 -17.82 17.12
N ALA A 255 8.74 -18.42 18.28
CA ALA A 255 8.50 -17.69 19.52
C ALA A 255 9.73 -16.87 19.95
N ASP A 256 10.92 -17.49 19.99
CA ASP A 256 12.18 -16.81 20.33
C ASP A 256 12.47 -15.67 19.36
N PHE A 257 12.25 -15.92 18.06
CA PHE A 257 12.38 -14.89 17.03
C PHE A 257 11.45 -13.69 17.28
N ASN A 258 10.17 -13.94 17.58
CA ASN A 258 9.21 -12.87 17.82
C ASN A 258 9.52 -12.10 19.12
N ASP A 259 9.95 -12.80 20.17
CA ASP A 259 10.37 -12.17 21.43
C ASP A 259 11.59 -11.26 21.23
N ALA A 260 12.58 -11.71 20.46
CA ALA A 260 13.74 -10.91 20.10
C ALA A 260 13.37 -9.72 19.19
N ARG A 261 12.55 -9.97 18.16
CA ARG A 261 12.12 -8.97 17.17
C ARG A 261 11.29 -7.84 17.78
N TYR A 262 10.42 -8.17 18.73
CA TYR A 262 9.47 -7.23 19.31
C TYR A 262 9.78 -6.86 20.76
N ASP A 263 10.94 -7.24 21.29
CA ASP A 263 11.31 -7.00 22.69
C ASP A 263 10.20 -7.47 23.66
N MET A 264 9.81 -8.74 23.54
CA MET A 264 8.69 -9.35 24.27
C MET A 264 7.37 -8.55 24.12
N GLY A 265 7.14 -8.00 22.93
CA GLY A 265 5.95 -7.21 22.58
C GLY A 265 5.99 -5.74 23.01
N ARG A 266 7.12 -5.24 23.52
CA ARG A 266 7.29 -3.83 23.91
C ARG A 266 7.64 -2.90 22.73
N SER A 267 8.02 -3.46 21.59
CA SER A 267 8.37 -2.70 20.37
C SER A 267 7.68 -3.25 19.12
N GLY A 268 7.80 -2.53 17.99
CA GLY A 268 7.27 -2.92 16.69
C GLY A 268 5.74 -2.92 16.61
N PHE A 269 5.16 -3.91 15.93
CA PHE A 269 3.70 -3.96 15.71
C PHE A 269 2.89 -4.25 16.99
N PRO A 270 3.32 -5.18 17.88
CA PRO A 270 2.58 -5.48 19.10
C PRO A 270 2.37 -4.29 20.05
N SER A 271 3.28 -3.31 20.05
CA SER A 271 3.20 -2.16 20.95
C SER A 271 2.43 -0.97 20.37
N ARG A 272 2.06 -1.01 19.09
CA ARG A 272 1.41 0.11 18.38
C ARG A 272 -0.07 -0.17 18.16
N ARG A 273 -0.92 0.44 19.01
CA ARG A 273 -2.37 0.28 18.99
C ARG A 273 -2.98 0.52 17.60
N GLU A 274 -2.57 1.57 16.90
CA GLU A 274 -3.20 1.97 15.63
C GLU A 274 -3.07 0.94 14.49
N ILE A 275 -2.20 -0.06 14.64
CA ILE A 275 -2.04 -1.16 13.67
C ILE A 275 -3.15 -2.21 13.79
N TRP A 276 -3.79 -2.28 14.95
CA TRP A 276 -4.83 -3.26 15.25
C TRP A 276 -6.24 -2.65 15.15
N GLU A 277 -6.35 -1.50 14.50
CA GLU A 277 -7.55 -0.69 14.34
C GLU A 277 -7.73 -0.39 12.84
N SER A 278 -8.89 -0.74 12.30
CA SER A 278 -9.15 -0.67 10.86
C SER A 278 -10.63 -0.40 10.60
N VAL A 279 -11.02 -0.21 9.34
CA VAL A 279 -12.42 -0.16 8.93
C VAL A 279 -12.66 -1.05 7.71
N ILE A 280 -13.84 -1.64 7.64
CA ILE A 280 -14.37 -2.22 6.40
C ILE A 280 -15.16 -1.13 5.69
N ALA A 281 -14.72 -0.78 4.48
CA ALA A 281 -15.44 0.17 3.63
C ALA A 281 -16.42 -0.59 2.70
N MET A 282 -17.68 -0.14 2.70
CA MET A 282 -18.75 -0.70 1.89
C MET A 282 -19.34 0.41 1.00
N PRO A 283 -18.75 0.65 -0.20
CA PRO A 283 -19.29 1.60 -1.15
C PRO A 283 -20.58 1.04 -1.79
N ARG A 284 -21.56 1.91 -1.98
CA ARG A 284 -22.84 1.61 -2.62
C ARG A 284 -22.99 2.45 -3.88
N PHE A 285 -23.22 1.77 -4.99
CA PHE A 285 -23.40 2.40 -6.29
C PHE A 285 -24.88 2.33 -6.74
N ARG A 286 -25.33 3.33 -7.48
CA ARG A 286 -26.63 3.36 -8.15
C ARG A 286 -26.45 3.93 -9.55
N GLY A 287 -26.78 3.13 -10.57
CA GLY A 287 -26.61 3.55 -11.97
C GLY A 287 -25.14 3.81 -12.34
N GLY A 288 -24.19 3.11 -11.70
CA GLY A 288 -22.75 3.30 -11.90
C GLY A 288 -22.11 4.38 -11.02
N GLU A 289 -22.91 5.28 -10.45
CA GLU A 289 -22.42 6.37 -9.60
C GLU A 289 -22.38 5.98 -8.12
N LEU A 290 -21.35 6.43 -7.41
CA LEU A 290 -21.24 6.23 -5.96
C LEU A 290 -22.29 7.13 -5.28
N VAL A 291 -23.08 6.56 -4.37
CA VAL A 291 -24.07 7.34 -3.59
C VAL A 291 -23.74 7.39 -2.11
N GLU A 292 -23.03 6.38 -1.60
CA GLU A 292 -22.75 6.26 -0.18
C GLU A 292 -21.56 5.33 0.07
N VAL A 293 -20.77 5.60 1.10
CA VAL A 293 -19.81 4.65 1.66
C VAL A 293 -20.13 4.45 3.13
N ALA A 294 -20.42 3.21 3.52
CA ALA A 294 -20.49 2.83 4.93
C ALA A 294 -19.13 2.33 5.42
N LEU A 295 -18.69 2.81 6.59
CA LEU A 295 -17.41 2.55 7.20
C LEU A 295 -17.66 1.84 8.53
N HIS A 296 -17.41 0.53 8.56
CA HIS A 296 -17.61 -0.31 9.74
C HIS A 296 -16.29 -0.46 10.49
N PRO A 297 -16.14 0.14 11.68
CA PRO A 297 -14.89 0.04 12.43
C PRO A 297 -14.67 -1.39 12.93
N ILE A 298 -13.45 -1.88 12.81
CA ILE A 298 -13.03 -3.20 13.27
C ILE A 298 -11.76 -3.10 14.12
N THR A 299 -11.58 -4.08 15.00
CA THR A 299 -10.35 -4.28 15.75
C THR A 299 -9.77 -5.67 15.48
N LEU A 300 -8.45 -5.74 15.49
CA LEU A 300 -7.69 -6.98 15.44
C LEU A 300 -7.27 -7.45 16.84
N GLY A 301 -7.70 -6.78 17.91
CA GLY A 301 -7.50 -7.21 19.30
C GLY A 301 -6.16 -6.80 19.90
N PHE A 302 -5.79 -5.52 19.80
CA PHE A 302 -4.62 -4.97 20.48
C PHE A 302 -4.56 -5.39 21.96
N GLY A 303 -3.39 -5.80 22.43
CA GLY A 303 -3.17 -6.25 23.80
C GLY A 303 -3.67 -7.67 24.12
N ALA A 304 -4.42 -8.32 23.22
CA ALA A 304 -4.73 -9.74 23.37
C ALA A 304 -3.49 -10.62 23.07
N PRO A 305 -3.45 -11.88 23.53
CA PRO A 305 -2.35 -12.78 23.23
C PRO A 305 -2.13 -12.97 21.72
N ALA A 306 -0.88 -13.25 21.31
CA ALA A 306 -0.49 -13.38 19.90
C ALA A 306 -1.33 -14.40 19.11
N TRP A 307 -1.73 -15.52 19.74
CA TRP A 307 -2.61 -16.54 19.14
C TRP A 307 -4.10 -16.13 19.09
N VAL A 308 -4.45 -14.98 19.66
CA VAL A 308 -5.83 -14.47 19.71
C VAL A 308 -6.03 -13.28 18.78
N ARG A 309 -5.07 -12.33 18.77
CA ARG A 309 -5.09 -11.10 17.97
C ARG A 309 -4.81 -11.39 16.49
N GLY A 310 -5.12 -10.42 15.63
CA GLY A 310 -4.94 -10.51 14.18
C GLY A 310 -6.18 -10.92 13.39
N ARG A 311 -7.24 -11.37 14.08
CA ARG A 311 -8.53 -11.71 13.48
C ARG A 311 -9.50 -10.53 13.58
N PRO A 312 -10.18 -10.15 12.48
CA PRO A 312 -11.10 -9.02 12.49
C PRO A 312 -12.32 -9.29 13.39
N ARG A 313 -12.65 -8.30 14.22
CA ARG A 313 -13.87 -8.26 15.04
C ARG A 313 -14.50 -6.88 14.92
N PRO A 314 -15.84 -6.75 14.92
CA PRO A 314 -16.48 -5.44 15.01
C PRO A 314 -15.95 -4.66 16.22
N ALA A 315 -15.65 -3.38 16.03
CA ALA A 315 -15.34 -2.47 17.12
C ALA A 315 -16.60 -1.67 17.46
N SER A 316 -16.94 -1.59 18.74
CA SER A 316 -18.14 -0.90 19.24
C SER A 316 -17.81 -0.02 20.44
N GLY A 317 -18.78 0.78 20.89
CA GLY A 317 -18.62 1.68 22.03
C GLY A 317 -17.49 2.68 21.83
N GLU A 318 -16.67 2.90 22.87
CA GLU A 318 -15.57 3.86 22.86
C GLU A 318 -14.52 3.56 21.77
N LEU A 319 -14.19 2.29 21.56
CA LEU A 319 -13.19 1.91 20.56
C LEU A 319 -13.70 2.19 19.13
N GLY A 320 -14.95 1.81 18.83
CA GLY A 320 -15.56 2.10 17.53
C GLY A 320 -15.64 3.61 17.25
N ALA A 321 -16.05 4.40 18.26
CA ALA A 321 -16.11 5.86 18.16
C ALA A 321 -14.72 6.48 17.94
N LYS A 322 -13.69 5.98 18.65
CA LYS A 322 -12.29 6.41 18.48
C LYS A 322 -11.79 6.16 17.07
N ILE A 323 -11.99 4.94 16.54
CA ILE A 323 -11.55 4.56 15.19
C ILE A 323 -12.17 5.47 14.13
N LEU A 324 -13.49 5.72 14.23
CA LEU A 324 -14.19 6.60 13.31
C LEU A 324 -13.73 8.07 13.46
N LYS A 325 -13.47 8.53 14.68
CA LYS A 325 -12.92 9.88 14.92
C LYS A 325 -11.54 10.04 14.28
N ASP A 326 -10.64 9.08 14.46
CA ASP A 326 -9.33 9.08 13.82
C ASP A 326 -9.46 9.18 12.30
N LEU A 327 -10.42 8.46 11.71
CA LEU A 327 -10.66 8.49 10.27
C LEU A 327 -11.26 9.82 9.80
N ILE A 328 -12.15 10.43 10.58
CA ILE A 328 -12.67 11.80 10.35
C ILE A 328 -11.51 12.80 10.32
N ASP A 329 -10.70 12.84 11.39
CA ASP A 329 -9.59 13.77 11.52
C ASP A 329 -8.58 13.61 10.36
N ARG A 330 -8.30 12.38 9.94
CA ARG A 330 -7.39 12.10 8.82
C ARG A 330 -7.98 12.44 7.45
N SER A 331 -9.31 12.53 7.34
CA SER A 331 -10.01 12.84 6.08
C SER A 331 -10.30 14.34 5.92
N GLU A 332 -10.20 15.13 7.00
CA GLU A 332 -10.38 16.59 7.00
C GLU A 332 -9.51 17.32 5.95
N PRO A 333 -8.21 17.00 5.77
CA PRO A 333 -7.39 17.68 4.75
C PRO A 333 -7.86 17.47 3.31
N PHE A 334 -8.68 16.44 3.06
CA PHE A 334 -9.27 16.15 1.75
C PHE A 334 -10.70 16.69 1.62
N GLY A 335 -11.25 17.33 2.66
CA GLY A 335 -12.60 17.89 2.67
C GLY A 335 -13.73 16.87 2.78
N THR A 336 -13.42 15.60 3.03
CA THR A 336 -14.43 14.53 3.10
C THR A 336 -15.18 14.58 4.43
N GLN A 337 -16.50 14.66 4.35
CA GLN A 337 -17.39 14.63 5.51
C GLN A 337 -17.82 13.18 5.82
N ILE A 338 -17.60 12.75 7.05
CA ILE A 338 -18.02 11.42 7.53
C ILE A 338 -18.96 11.63 8.72
N GLU A 339 -20.22 11.26 8.56
CA GLU A 339 -21.22 11.30 9.61
C GLU A 339 -21.23 9.98 10.39
N VAL A 340 -21.19 10.01 11.71
CA VAL A 340 -21.33 8.79 12.52
C VAL A 340 -22.80 8.57 12.87
N LYS A 341 -23.35 7.44 12.43
CA LYS A 341 -24.71 7.00 12.76
C LYS A 341 -24.69 5.55 13.23
N ASP A 342 -25.25 5.30 14.41
CA ASP A 342 -25.39 3.96 15.00
C ASP A 342 -24.06 3.16 15.03
N GLY A 343 -22.93 3.85 15.26
CA GLY A 343 -21.60 3.25 15.29
C GLY A 343 -20.96 2.97 13.92
N VAL A 344 -21.54 3.49 12.84
CA VAL A 344 -21.05 3.37 11.46
C VAL A 344 -20.72 4.76 10.92
N GLY A 345 -19.57 4.91 10.27
CA GLY A 345 -19.24 6.13 9.54
C GLY A 345 -19.91 6.13 8.16
N ILE A 346 -20.56 7.22 7.78
CA ILE A 346 -21.30 7.36 6.52
C ILE A 346 -20.75 8.53 5.74
N ILE A 347 -20.26 8.26 4.53
CA ILE A 347 -19.97 9.29 3.54
C ILE A 347 -21.13 9.30 2.54
N ARG A 348 -21.75 10.46 2.34
CA ARG A 348 -22.76 10.65 1.29
C ARG A 348 -22.12 11.39 0.12
N VAL A 349 -22.29 10.86 -1.08
CA VAL A 349 -21.84 11.53 -2.30
C VAL A 349 -23.08 12.16 -2.95
N PRO A 350 -23.06 13.50 -3.19
CA PRO A 350 -24.21 14.24 -3.73
C PRO A 350 -24.71 13.76 -5.09
#